data_AF-B4M970-F1
#
_entry.id   AF-B4M970-F1
#
_cell.length_a   1.000
_cell.length_b   1.000
_cell.length_c   1.000
_cell.angle_alpha   90.00
_cell.angle_beta   90.00
_cell.angle_gamma   90.00
#
_symmetry.space_group_name_H-M   'P 1'
#
loop_
_entity.id
_entity.type
_entity.pdbx_description
1 polymer ?
#
loop_
_entity_poly.entity_id
_entity_poly.type
_entity_poly.pdbx_seq_one_letter_code
_entity_poly.pdbx_strand_id
1 'polypeptide(L)'
;MSRHRQFVMLLMLLLLALVAAKSKISAVQEDIIDYKDFKKLLRTKNNVLALYVSSAKEAAAELKVFRETAEAIRGTGTMLYVDCSNQERKKLCKKLKVTPTPYTLRHYKDGDYHKDYDRQLSVNSMITFMRDPAGDLPWEEDPAGADVLHFSDAAAFSKHLRKDIRPMLVMFHVPWCGFCKRMKPDYSKAATELKAQGGYLLAAMNVERQENAPVRKLFNLTGFPTLIYFENGKMRMTYEGENTKDALVAFMLNPNVKPTPKPKEPDWSADTNSEIVHLTTQGFEPALKDEKSVLVMFYAPWCGHCKRMKPEYEKAALEMKHNNVPGMLAALDATKEPTIGEKYKVKGYPSIKYFSYGVYKFDVNVREASKIVEFMRDPKEPPPPPPPEKSWEEEDDSSEVHFLNDKTFSSTLKRKKHALVMFYAPWCGHCKHTKPEFTAAANALQDDPRVAFVAVDCTKHAALCAKYNVRGYPTLIYFSYLKTQLEYNGGRTSKDFIAYMNNPPSSKDHSEL
;
A
#
# COMPACT_ATOMS: atom_id res chain seq x y z
N MET A 1 1.38 -3.49 -69.00
CA MET A 1 1.77 -3.93 -67.62
C MET A 1 2.72 -2.99 -66.86
N SER A 2 3.26 -1.91 -67.45
CA SER A 2 4.30 -1.08 -66.79
C SER A 2 3.77 0.05 -65.87
N ARG A 3 2.77 0.82 -66.32
CA ARG A 3 2.27 1.99 -65.54
C ARG A 3 1.52 1.63 -64.26
N HIS A 4 0.80 0.52 -64.23
CA HIS A 4 0.03 0.10 -63.06
C HIS A 4 0.93 -0.42 -61.92
N ARG A 5 2.04 -1.09 -62.28
CA ARG A 5 3.06 -1.51 -61.31
C ARG A 5 3.82 -0.32 -60.71
N GLN A 6 4.15 0.70 -61.52
CA GLN A 6 4.77 1.92 -61.00
C GLN A 6 3.85 2.69 -60.05
N PHE A 7 2.55 2.77 -60.35
CA PHE A 7 1.60 3.49 -59.50
C PHE A 7 1.36 2.80 -58.15
N VAL A 8 1.25 1.46 -58.16
CA VAL A 8 1.09 0.67 -56.92
C VAL A 8 2.36 0.71 -56.06
N MET A 9 3.54 0.72 -56.68
CA MET A 9 4.80 0.81 -55.96
C MET A 9 5.04 2.21 -55.35
N LEU A 10 4.65 3.28 -56.06
CA LEU A 10 4.69 4.65 -55.53
C LEU A 10 3.68 4.85 -54.38
N LEU A 11 2.49 4.25 -54.48
CA LEU A 11 1.48 4.28 -53.42
C LEU A 11 1.93 3.50 -52.18
N MET A 12 2.58 2.34 -52.35
CA MET A 12 3.16 1.58 -51.23
C MET A 12 4.34 2.31 -50.59
N LEU A 13 5.20 2.97 -51.36
CA LEU A 13 6.29 3.81 -50.83
C LEU A 13 5.75 5.03 -50.05
N LEU A 14 4.65 5.65 -50.52
CA LEU A 14 3.97 6.71 -49.76
C LEU A 14 3.28 6.19 -48.49
N LEU A 15 2.67 5.00 -48.54
CA LEU A 15 2.05 4.36 -47.36
C LEU A 15 3.10 3.91 -46.33
N LEU A 16 4.27 3.44 -46.77
CA LEU A 16 5.42 3.15 -45.89
C LEU A 16 6.01 4.43 -45.27
N ALA A 17 6.04 5.54 -46.01
CA ALA A 17 6.47 6.84 -45.49
C ALA A 17 5.44 7.45 -44.50
N LEU A 18 4.14 7.23 -44.71
CA LEU A 18 3.06 7.66 -43.80
C LEU A 18 2.98 6.82 -42.51
N VAL A 19 3.42 5.56 -42.54
CA VAL A 19 3.52 4.71 -41.33
C VAL A 19 4.79 5.03 -40.52
N ALA A 20 5.80 5.68 -41.11
CA ALA A 20 7.07 6.04 -40.45
C ALA A 20 7.07 7.39 -39.70
N ALA A 21 5.95 8.12 -39.66
CA ALA A 21 5.86 9.41 -38.96
C ALA A 21 4.83 9.40 -37.82
N LYS A 22 4.79 8.36 -36.99
CA LYS A 22 4.32 8.52 -35.61
C LYS A 22 5.47 9.13 -34.81
N SER A 23 5.43 10.45 -34.64
CA SER A 23 6.19 11.14 -33.59
C SER A 23 6.05 10.33 -32.29
N LYS A 24 7.14 9.68 -31.85
CA LYS A 24 7.18 9.03 -30.54
C LYS A 24 7.11 10.17 -29.52
N ILE A 25 5.92 10.43 -28.97
CA ILE A 25 5.76 11.35 -27.85
C ILE A 25 6.69 10.86 -26.74
N SER A 26 7.66 11.70 -26.37
CA SER A 26 8.63 11.40 -25.32
C SER A 26 7.90 11.01 -24.03
N ALA A 27 8.35 9.94 -23.36
CA ALA A 27 7.83 9.61 -22.04
C ALA A 27 8.25 10.61 -20.95
N VAL A 28 9.25 11.45 -21.25
CA VAL A 28 9.74 12.53 -20.39
C VAL A 28 9.12 13.85 -20.84
N GLN A 29 8.61 14.63 -19.88
CA GLN A 29 8.15 15.99 -20.11
C GLN A 29 9.37 16.93 -20.24
N GLU A 30 9.49 17.67 -21.34
CA GLU A 30 10.67 18.53 -21.63
C GLU A 30 10.29 19.96 -22.08
N ASP A 31 9.01 20.21 -22.36
CA ASP A 31 8.42 21.46 -22.86
C ASP A 31 8.16 22.51 -21.77
N ILE A 32 8.39 22.18 -20.50
CA ILE A 32 8.18 23.11 -19.38
C ILE A 32 9.33 24.12 -19.31
N ILE A 33 9.07 25.35 -19.74
CA ILE A 33 10.05 26.44 -19.76
C ILE A 33 9.83 27.49 -18.67
N ASP A 34 8.60 27.63 -18.16
CA ASP A 34 8.25 28.65 -17.19
C ASP A 34 7.60 28.11 -15.90
N TYR A 35 7.48 29.00 -14.92
CA TYR A 35 6.97 28.64 -13.60
C TYR A 35 5.45 28.43 -13.54
N LYS A 36 4.69 29.03 -14.46
CA LYS A 36 3.25 28.86 -14.54
C LYS A 36 2.94 27.45 -15.05
N ASP A 37 3.64 27.00 -16.08
CA ASP A 37 3.50 25.66 -16.66
C ASP A 37 4.01 24.59 -15.71
N PHE A 38 5.12 24.86 -15.00
CA PHE A 38 5.57 23.97 -13.93
C PHE A 38 4.51 23.78 -12.84
N LYS A 39 3.86 24.86 -12.38
CA LYS A 39 2.75 24.73 -11.41
C LYS A 39 1.52 24.05 -11.99
N LYS A 40 1.22 24.26 -13.28
CA LYS A 40 0.15 23.55 -13.99
C LYS A 40 0.44 22.04 -14.03
N LEU A 41 1.69 21.65 -14.29
CA LEU A 41 2.12 20.25 -14.24
C LEU A 41 1.89 19.67 -12.85
N LEU A 42 2.38 20.32 -11.79
CA LEU A 42 2.23 19.81 -10.42
C LEU A 42 0.76 19.75 -9.96
N ARG A 43 -0.12 20.62 -10.46
CA ARG A 43 -1.57 20.57 -10.19
C ARG A 43 -2.29 19.44 -10.90
N THR A 44 -1.77 18.99 -12.04
CA THR A 44 -2.41 17.96 -12.88
C THR A 44 -1.78 16.58 -12.69
N LYS A 45 -0.56 16.51 -12.14
CA LYS A 45 0.20 15.29 -11.93
C LYS A 45 0.55 15.15 -10.46
N ASN A 46 0.00 14.13 -9.81
CA ASN A 46 0.15 13.91 -8.37
C ASN A 46 1.50 13.31 -7.97
N ASN A 47 2.28 12.79 -8.91
CA ASN A 47 3.53 12.10 -8.65
C ASN A 47 4.52 12.44 -9.77
N VAL A 48 5.44 13.36 -9.49
CA VAL A 48 6.39 13.92 -10.46
C VAL A 48 7.80 13.81 -9.91
N LEU A 49 8.67 13.11 -10.61
CA LEU A 49 10.11 13.19 -10.38
C LEU A 49 10.73 14.10 -11.45
N ALA A 50 11.43 15.12 -11.02
CA ALA A 50 12.04 16.13 -11.89
C ALA A 50 13.56 16.05 -11.82
N LEU A 51 14.19 15.82 -12.97
CA LEU A 51 15.63 15.86 -13.19
C LEU A 51 16.03 17.24 -13.70
N TYR A 52 16.77 17.97 -12.88
CA TYR A 52 17.39 19.25 -13.22
C TYR A 52 18.87 19.01 -13.53
N VAL A 53 19.38 19.54 -14.64
CA VAL A 53 20.80 19.39 -15.01
C VAL A 53 21.47 20.74 -15.25
N SER A 54 22.76 20.84 -14.98
CA SER A 54 23.60 21.98 -15.36
C SER A 54 24.17 21.86 -16.77
N SER A 55 24.14 20.65 -17.35
CA SER A 55 24.58 20.36 -18.70
C SER A 55 24.03 19.00 -19.13
N ALA A 56 23.29 18.96 -20.23
CA ALA A 56 22.79 17.70 -20.80
C ALA A 56 23.92 16.73 -21.17
N LYS A 57 25.09 17.28 -21.56
CA LYS A 57 26.26 16.48 -21.94
C LYS A 57 26.93 15.84 -20.72
N GLU A 58 27.03 16.57 -19.62
CA GLU A 58 27.66 16.07 -18.38
C GLU A 58 26.76 15.07 -17.67
N ALA A 59 25.43 15.26 -17.72
CA ALA A 59 24.44 14.39 -17.11
C ALA A 59 23.89 13.30 -18.07
N ALA A 60 24.65 12.92 -19.10
CA ALA A 60 24.17 12.02 -20.16
C ALA A 60 23.82 10.61 -19.64
N ALA A 61 24.56 10.11 -18.64
CA ALA A 61 24.32 8.79 -18.05
C ALA A 61 23.03 8.79 -17.22
N GLU A 62 22.84 9.83 -16.42
CA GLU A 62 21.65 10.09 -15.61
C GLU A 62 20.42 10.21 -16.50
N LEU A 63 20.54 10.98 -17.58
CA LEU A 63 19.45 11.18 -18.54
C LEU A 63 19.02 9.87 -19.20
N LYS A 64 19.97 8.97 -19.49
CA LYS A 64 19.65 7.66 -20.03
C LYS A 64 18.80 6.84 -19.04
N VAL A 65 19.23 6.73 -17.78
CA VAL A 65 18.48 6.02 -16.73
C VAL A 65 17.10 6.65 -16.52
N PHE A 66 17.04 7.97 -16.51
CA PHE A 66 15.81 8.74 -16.31
C PHE A 66 14.81 8.50 -17.44
N ARG A 67 15.26 8.49 -18.70
CA ARG A 67 14.42 8.19 -19.87
C ARG A 67 13.94 6.75 -19.91
N GLU A 68 14.80 5.79 -19.62
CA GLU A 68 14.41 4.36 -19.53
C GLU A 68 13.37 4.13 -18.43
N THR A 69 13.54 4.80 -17.28
CA THR A 69 12.55 4.78 -16.20
C THR A 69 11.22 5.38 -16.65
N ALA A 70 11.23 6.53 -17.33
CA ALA A 70 10.02 7.18 -17.81
C ALA A 70 9.19 6.30 -18.75
N GLU A 71 9.86 5.54 -19.63
CA GLU A 71 9.21 4.55 -20.48
C GLU A 71 8.53 3.44 -19.65
N ALA A 72 9.20 2.93 -18.61
CA ALA A 72 8.71 1.86 -17.77
C ALA A 72 7.54 2.27 -16.85
N ILE A 73 7.50 3.54 -16.42
CA ILE A 73 6.41 4.08 -15.58
C ILE A 73 5.39 4.90 -16.38
N ARG A 74 5.38 4.76 -17.71
CA ARG A 74 4.47 5.53 -18.57
C ARG A 74 3.04 5.32 -18.12
N GLY A 75 2.39 6.42 -17.74
CA GLY A 75 1.02 6.40 -17.27
C GLY A 75 0.86 5.92 -15.82
N THR A 76 1.90 5.79 -15.01
CA THR A 76 1.78 5.58 -13.55
C THR A 76 2.52 6.66 -12.75
N GLY A 77 3.54 7.28 -13.32
CA GLY A 77 4.21 8.47 -12.78
C GLY A 77 4.56 9.47 -13.89
N THR A 78 5.01 10.66 -13.50
CA THR A 78 5.48 11.70 -14.44
C THR A 78 6.96 11.96 -14.21
N MET A 79 7.73 12.00 -15.30
CA MET A 79 9.16 12.30 -15.28
C MET A 79 9.37 13.62 -16.02
N LEU A 80 9.88 14.63 -15.32
CA LEU A 80 10.14 15.96 -15.86
C LEU A 80 11.65 16.16 -16.03
N TYR A 81 12.09 16.62 -17.19
CA TYR A 81 13.48 17.01 -17.43
C TYR A 81 13.58 18.52 -17.62
N VAL A 82 14.53 19.15 -16.93
CA VAL A 82 14.80 20.58 -16.99
C VAL A 82 16.31 20.83 -17.15
N ASP A 83 16.71 21.34 -18.31
CA ASP A 83 18.07 21.83 -18.52
C ASP A 83 18.20 23.27 -18.02
N CYS A 84 18.89 23.46 -16.90
CA CYS A 84 19.09 24.78 -16.27
C CYS A 84 20.19 25.62 -16.95
N SER A 85 20.97 25.05 -17.87
CA SER A 85 21.94 25.81 -18.67
C SER A 85 21.28 26.57 -19.81
N ASN A 86 20.13 26.08 -20.29
CA ASN A 86 19.36 26.71 -21.33
C ASN A 86 18.78 28.06 -20.85
N GLN A 87 18.98 29.13 -21.61
CA GLN A 87 18.55 30.48 -21.27
C GLN A 87 17.05 30.60 -20.99
N GLU A 88 16.21 29.83 -21.69
CA GLU A 88 14.75 29.83 -21.52
C GLU A 88 14.35 29.27 -20.15
N ARG A 89 15.00 28.18 -19.72
CA ARG A 89 14.72 27.47 -18.47
C ARG A 89 15.52 27.98 -17.27
N LYS A 90 16.56 28.79 -17.48
CA LYS A 90 17.39 29.36 -16.41
C LYS A 90 16.57 30.15 -15.38
N LYS A 91 15.56 30.90 -15.83
CA LYS A 91 14.64 31.64 -14.95
C LYS A 91 13.79 30.71 -14.09
N LEU A 92 13.31 29.60 -14.65
CA LEU A 92 12.56 28.57 -13.94
C LEU A 92 13.41 27.96 -12.82
N CYS A 93 14.62 27.48 -13.12
CA CYS A 93 15.51 26.89 -12.11
C CYS A 93 15.84 27.86 -10.97
N LYS A 94 16.10 29.14 -11.30
CA LYS A 94 16.34 30.18 -10.28
C LYS A 94 15.12 30.38 -9.36
N LYS A 95 13.91 30.38 -9.93
CA LYS A 95 12.66 30.54 -9.15
C LYS A 95 12.34 29.32 -8.30
N LEU A 96 12.68 28.12 -8.78
CA LEU A 96 12.57 26.87 -8.04
C LEU A 96 13.69 26.65 -7.01
N LYS A 97 14.66 27.57 -6.95
CA LYS A 97 15.84 27.48 -6.08
C LYS A 97 16.56 26.13 -6.28
N VAL A 98 16.77 25.77 -7.55
CA VAL A 98 17.52 24.56 -7.94
C VAL A 98 18.85 24.98 -8.55
N THR A 99 19.94 24.42 -8.04
CA THR A 99 21.32 24.65 -8.51
C THR A 99 21.98 23.30 -8.74
N PRO A 100 21.76 22.66 -9.92
CA PRO A 100 22.26 21.32 -10.19
C PRO A 100 23.79 21.31 -10.38
N THR A 101 24.48 20.29 -9.84
CA THR A 101 25.92 20.05 -10.04
C THR A 101 26.27 18.54 -9.98
N PRO A 102 26.40 17.81 -11.10
CA PRO A 102 25.94 18.18 -12.45
C PRO A 102 24.41 18.04 -12.62
N TYR A 103 23.72 17.42 -11.66
CA TYR A 103 22.27 17.26 -11.66
C TYR A 103 21.65 17.37 -10.26
N THR A 104 20.33 17.45 -10.20
CA THR A 104 19.51 17.33 -8.98
C THR A 104 18.19 16.65 -9.33
N LEU A 105 17.79 15.66 -8.54
CA LEU A 105 16.51 14.98 -8.69
C LEU A 105 15.57 15.38 -7.55
N ARG A 106 14.44 15.99 -7.86
CA ARG A 106 13.42 16.38 -6.88
C ARG A 106 12.11 15.69 -7.15
N HIS A 107 11.53 15.09 -6.12
CA HIS A 107 10.19 14.52 -6.18
C HIS A 107 9.15 15.51 -5.65
N TYR A 108 8.04 15.59 -6.36
CA TYR A 108 6.88 16.37 -6.02
C TYR A 108 5.67 15.46 -5.92
N LYS A 109 4.86 15.66 -4.89
CA LYS A 109 3.66 14.87 -4.61
C LYS A 109 2.50 15.80 -4.34
N ASP A 110 1.36 15.53 -4.97
CA ASP A 110 0.09 16.24 -4.73
C ASP A 110 0.20 17.78 -4.84
N GLY A 111 1.06 18.26 -5.75
CA GLY A 111 1.25 19.69 -6.01
C GLY A 111 2.45 20.33 -5.30
N ASP A 112 2.99 19.65 -4.28
CA ASP A 112 4.02 20.19 -3.40
C ASP A 112 5.35 19.45 -3.51
N TYR A 113 6.43 20.11 -3.10
CA TYR A 113 7.72 19.45 -2.94
C TYR A 113 7.62 18.40 -1.85
N HIS A 114 8.04 17.17 -2.17
CA HIS A 114 8.03 16.06 -1.22
C HIS A 114 9.42 15.86 -0.63
N LYS A 115 10.40 15.48 -1.45
CA LYS A 115 11.80 15.27 -1.05
C LYS A 115 12.72 15.20 -2.27
N ASP A 116 14.01 15.30 -2.03
CA ASP A 116 15.03 14.98 -3.03
C ASP A 116 15.13 13.46 -3.19
N TYR A 117 15.48 13.00 -4.39
CA TYR A 117 15.67 11.58 -4.65
C TYR A 117 16.90 11.09 -3.89
N ASP A 118 16.69 10.10 -3.03
CA ASP A 118 17.64 9.61 -2.03
C ASP A 118 18.01 8.14 -2.23
N ARG A 119 17.78 7.62 -3.44
CA ARG A 119 18.00 6.21 -3.78
C ARG A 119 19.08 6.05 -4.85
N GLN A 120 19.44 4.81 -5.17
CA GLN A 120 20.41 4.53 -6.23
C GLN A 120 19.92 5.02 -7.59
N LEU A 121 20.84 5.54 -8.41
CA LEU A 121 20.53 5.98 -9.77
C LEU A 121 20.45 4.78 -10.74
N SER A 122 19.40 3.97 -10.60
CA SER A 122 19.11 2.84 -11.49
C SER A 122 17.63 2.83 -11.88
N VAL A 123 17.33 2.22 -13.02
CA VAL A 123 15.95 2.14 -13.54
C VAL A 123 15.03 1.47 -12.52
N ASN A 124 15.44 0.35 -11.93
CA ASN A 124 14.63 -0.39 -10.96
C ASN A 124 14.41 0.39 -9.65
N SER A 125 15.45 1.07 -9.17
CA SER A 125 15.36 1.88 -7.95
C SER A 125 14.39 3.06 -8.15
N MET A 126 14.51 3.76 -9.30
CA MET A 126 13.61 4.85 -9.65
C MET A 126 12.17 4.37 -9.87
N ILE A 127 11.94 3.24 -10.53
CA ILE A 127 10.59 2.65 -10.66
C ILE A 127 9.99 2.36 -9.28
N THR A 128 10.77 1.77 -8.37
CA THR A 128 10.32 1.42 -7.03
C THR A 128 10.03 2.68 -6.22
N PHE A 129 10.87 3.70 -6.35
CA PHE A 129 10.65 5.02 -5.75
C PHE A 129 9.37 5.65 -6.25
N MET A 130 9.14 5.66 -7.56
CA MET A 130 7.94 6.26 -8.13
C MET A 130 6.66 5.50 -7.76
N ARG A 131 6.75 4.21 -7.43
CA ARG A 131 5.61 3.44 -6.90
C ARG A 131 5.30 3.77 -5.44
N ASP A 132 6.34 3.91 -4.62
CA ASP A 132 6.22 4.24 -3.20
C ASP A 132 7.33 5.22 -2.76
N PRO A 133 7.12 6.54 -2.99
CA PRO A 133 8.12 7.56 -2.68
C PRO A 133 8.33 7.78 -1.18
N ALA A 134 7.34 7.38 -0.36
CA ALA A 134 7.38 7.46 1.09
C ALA A 134 7.92 6.16 1.73
N GLY A 135 8.03 5.09 0.96
CA GLY A 135 8.58 3.82 1.40
C GLY A 135 10.05 3.91 1.79
N ASP A 136 10.42 3.06 2.73
CA ASP A 136 11.81 2.89 3.18
C ASP A 136 12.74 2.59 1.99
N LEU A 137 14.02 2.92 2.18
CA LEU A 137 15.07 2.54 1.24
C LEU A 137 15.04 1.01 1.02
N PRO A 138 15.07 0.52 -0.25
CA PRO A 138 15.22 -0.90 -0.51
C PRO A 138 16.44 -1.45 0.21
N TRP A 139 16.34 -2.68 0.74
CA TRP A 139 17.41 -3.21 1.60
C TRP A 139 18.72 -3.38 0.84
N GLU A 140 18.62 -3.74 -0.44
CA GLU A 140 19.74 -3.85 -1.37
C GLU A 140 20.48 -2.52 -1.61
N GLU A 141 19.89 -1.39 -1.21
CA GLU A 141 20.49 -0.06 -1.30
C GLU A 141 20.96 0.47 0.06
N ASP A 142 20.60 -0.21 1.15
CA ASP A 142 20.96 0.18 2.51
C ASP A 142 22.45 -0.13 2.76
N PRO A 143 23.28 0.89 3.10
CA PRO A 143 24.68 0.67 3.45
C PRO A 143 24.87 -0.32 4.61
N ALA A 144 23.92 -0.39 5.54
CA ALA A 144 23.96 -1.36 6.64
C ALA A 144 23.87 -2.81 6.12
N GLY A 145 23.28 -3.03 4.94
CA GLY A 145 23.14 -4.33 4.29
C GLY A 145 24.24 -4.68 3.29
N ALA A 146 25.33 -3.89 3.17
CA ALA A 146 26.32 -4.05 2.10
C ALA A 146 26.97 -5.44 1.99
N ASP A 147 27.04 -6.19 3.10
CA ASP A 147 27.60 -7.54 3.13
C ASP A 147 26.57 -8.66 2.91
N VAL A 148 25.28 -8.30 2.81
CA VAL A 148 24.21 -9.24 2.46
C VAL A 148 24.14 -9.35 0.94
N LEU A 149 24.16 -10.57 0.41
CA LEU A 149 23.98 -10.81 -1.02
C LEU A 149 22.49 -10.68 -1.41
N HIS A 150 22.17 -9.75 -2.29
CA HIS A 150 20.78 -9.56 -2.75
C HIS A 150 20.53 -10.22 -4.11
N PHE A 151 19.48 -11.05 -4.18
CA PHE A 151 19.03 -11.63 -5.45
C PHE A 151 17.88 -10.81 -6.05
N SER A 152 18.10 -10.29 -7.27
CA SER A 152 17.12 -9.52 -8.01
C SER A 152 15.96 -10.38 -8.51
N ASP A 153 16.29 -11.57 -9.03
CA ASP A 153 15.38 -12.45 -9.74
C ASP A 153 15.67 -13.94 -9.48
N ALA A 154 14.71 -14.80 -9.84
CA ALA A 154 14.81 -16.25 -9.70
C ALA A 154 15.99 -16.86 -10.50
N ALA A 155 16.32 -16.30 -11.67
CA ALA A 155 17.38 -16.85 -12.52
C ALA A 155 18.77 -16.58 -11.92
N ALA A 156 19.00 -15.38 -11.38
CA ALA A 156 20.19 -15.00 -10.65
C ALA A 156 20.38 -15.90 -9.42
N PHE A 157 19.30 -16.12 -8.65
CA PHE A 157 19.31 -17.02 -7.51
C PHE A 157 19.70 -18.46 -7.90
N SER A 158 19.02 -19.06 -8.88
CA SER A 158 19.31 -20.42 -9.34
C SER A 158 20.68 -20.57 -10.01
N LYS A 159 21.19 -19.50 -10.65
CA LYS A 159 22.55 -19.47 -11.20
C LYS A 159 23.59 -19.44 -10.09
N HIS A 160 23.36 -18.65 -9.04
CA HIS A 160 24.27 -18.55 -7.91
C HIS A 160 24.38 -19.88 -7.17
N LEU A 161 23.25 -20.53 -6.85
CA LEU A 161 23.25 -21.85 -6.23
C LEU A 161 24.06 -22.91 -7.00
N ARG A 162 24.17 -22.79 -8.34
CA ARG A 162 24.96 -23.72 -9.16
C ARG A 162 26.45 -23.39 -9.21
N LYS A 163 26.83 -22.13 -9.01
CA LYS A 163 28.19 -21.63 -9.17
C LYS A 163 28.94 -21.48 -7.86
N ASP A 164 28.24 -21.07 -6.82
CA ASP A 164 28.79 -20.83 -5.50
C ASP A 164 28.23 -21.88 -4.55
N ILE A 165 29.10 -22.80 -4.15
CA ILE A 165 28.74 -23.94 -3.29
C ILE A 165 28.92 -23.63 -1.80
N ARG A 166 29.35 -22.41 -1.46
CA ARG A 166 29.53 -21.99 -0.07
C ARG A 166 28.22 -22.14 0.72
N PRO A 167 28.31 -22.55 2.00
CA PRO A 167 27.20 -22.46 2.94
C PRO A 167 26.53 -21.10 2.89
N MET A 168 25.22 -21.07 2.63
CA MET A 168 24.46 -19.84 2.47
C MET A 168 23.15 -19.90 3.25
N LEU A 169 22.90 -18.89 4.06
CA LEU A 169 21.57 -18.65 4.65
C LEU A 169 20.86 -17.57 3.82
N VAL A 170 19.64 -17.86 3.37
CA VAL A 170 18.86 -16.93 2.53
C VAL A 170 17.62 -16.48 3.29
N MET A 171 17.47 -15.16 3.45
CA MET A 171 16.26 -14.54 3.96
C MET A 171 15.30 -14.23 2.82
N PHE A 172 14.20 -14.98 2.76
CA PHE A 172 13.08 -14.62 1.91
C PHE A 172 12.16 -13.65 2.66
N HIS A 173 11.99 -12.45 2.09
CA HIS A 173 11.27 -11.36 2.74
C HIS A 173 10.34 -10.63 1.77
N VAL A 174 9.53 -9.75 2.32
CA VAL A 174 8.69 -8.79 1.60
C VAL A 174 8.81 -7.40 2.24
N PRO A 175 8.65 -6.29 1.49
CA PRO A 175 8.88 -4.93 1.99
C PRO A 175 7.97 -4.49 3.15
N TRP A 176 6.70 -4.91 3.14
CA TRP A 176 5.71 -4.56 4.18
C TRP A 176 5.84 -5.39 5.46
N CYS A 177 6.71 -6.40 5.50
CA CYS A 177 6.86 -7.29 6.64
C CYS A 177 7.64 -6.65 7.79
N GLY A 178 6.92 -6.24 8.85
CA GLY A 178 7.53 -5.62 10.03
C GLY A 178 8.53 -6.53 10.78
N PHE A 179 8.31 -7.85 10.82
CA PHE A 179 9.27 -8.80 11.40
C PHE A 179 10.58 -8.85 10.61
N CYS A 180 10.48 -8.81 9.29
CA CYS A 180 11.63 -8.78 8.39
C CYS A 180 12.44 -7.52 8.67
N LYS A 181 11.78 -6.34 8.73
CA LYS A 181 12.43 -5.06 9.05
C LYS A 181 13.18 -5.10 10.37
N ARG A 182 12.58 -5.66 11.44
CA ARG A 182 13.24 -5.80 12.75
C ARG A 182 14.44 -6.74 12.73
N MET A 183 14.45 -7.74 11.85
CA MET A 183 15.54 -8.72 11.77
C MET A 183 16.72 -8.25 10.93
N LYS A 184 16.51 -7.33 9.96
CA LYS A 184 17.57 -6.84 9.06
C LYS A 184 18.84 -6.41 9.79
N PRO A 185 18.81 -5.62 10.89
CA PRO A 185 20.03 -5.14 11.53
C PRO A 185 20.92 -6.28 12.06
N ASP A 186 20.33 -7.25 12.75
CA ASP A 186 21.06 -8.42 13.25
C ASP A 186 21.56 -9.32 12.13
N TYR A 187 20.74 -9.51 11.09
CA TYR A 187 21.10 -10.30 9.92
C TYR A 187 22.26 -9.69 9.14
N SER A 188 22.23 -8.38 8.94
CA SER A 188 23.30 -7.63 8.28
C SER A 188 24.61 -7.66 9.07
N LYS A 189 24.57 -7.49 10.40
CA LYS A 189 25.75 -7.64 11.25
C LYS A 189 26.34 -9.06 11.18
N ALA A 190 25.48 -10.09 11.18
CA ALA A 190 25.91 -11.47 11.03
C ALA A 190 26.58 -11.70 9.66
N ALA A 191 26.06 -11.09 8.60
CA ALA A 191 26.64 -11.15 7.26
C ALA A 191 28.06 -10.56 7.22
N THR A 192 28.27 -9.39 7.83
CA THR A 192 29.59 -8.75 7.95
C THR A 192 30.58 -9.65 8.70
N GLU A 193 30.17 -10.21 9.84
CA GLU A 193 31.01 -11.08 10.66
C GLU A 193 31.41 -12.37 9.91
N LEU A 194 30.44 -13.04 9.28
CA LEU A 194 30.66 -14.28 8.54
C LEU A 194 31.48 -14.07 7.26
N LYS A 195 31.31 -12.91 6.59
CA LYS A 195 32.15 -12.53 5.46
C LYS A 195 33.61 -12.36 5.88
N ALA A 196 33.87 -11.75 7.05
CA ALA A 196 35.22 -11.57 7.58
C ALA A 196 35.90 -12.91 7.94
N GLN A 197 35.13 -13.89 8.44
CA GLN A 197 35.64 -15.24 8.70
C GLN A 197 35.92 -16.04 7.41
N GLY A 198 35.25 -15.69 6.32
CA GLY A 198 35.38 -16.34 5.02
C GLY A 198 34.60 -17.65 4.93
N GLY A 199 34.18 -18.01 3.72
CA GLY A 199 33.54 -19.30 3.44
C GLY A 199 32.01 -19.36 3.63
N TYR A 200 31.38 -18.34 4.22
CA TYR A 200 29.92 -18.31 4.45
C TYR A 200 29.25 -17.14 3.74
N LEU A 201 27.96 -17.28 3.44
CA LEU A 201 27.15 -16.24 2.80
C LEU A 201 25.83 -16.04 3.55
N LEU A 202 25.48 -14.77 3.79
CA LEU A 202 24.10 -14.38 4.07
C LEU A 202 23.55 -13.67 2.85
N ALA A 203 22.38 -14.10 2.42
CA ALA A 203 21.70 -13.54 1.27
C ALA A 203 20.25 -13.17 1.59
N ALA A 204 19.66 -12.35 0.75
CA ALA A 204 18.28 -11.90 0.86
C ALA A 204 17.60 -11.86 -0.51
N MET A 205 16.29 -12.15 -0.52
CA MET A 205 15.48 -12.12 -1.73
C MET A 205 14.07 -11.59 -1.44
N ASN A 206 13.69 -10.54 -2.16
CA ASN A 206 12.33 -10.01 -2.11
C ASN A 206 11.39 -10.86 -2.97
N VAL A 207 10.54 -11.65 -2.32
CA VAL A 207 9.61 -12.59 -2.99
C VAL A 207 8.20 -12.02 -3.21
N GLU A 208 8.01 -10.73 -2.99
CA GLU A 208 6.80 -10.02 -3.42
C GLU A 208 6.82 -9.74 -4.93
N ARG A 209 8.01 -9.57 -5.50
CA ARG A 209 8.18 -9.28 -6.93
C ARG A 209 7.70 -10.44 -7.81
N GLN A 210 7.05 -10.13 -8.93
CA GLN A 210 6.44 -11.13 -9.80
C GLN A 210 7.47 -12.08 -10.42
N GLU A 211 8.64 -11.55 -10.78
CA GLU A 211 9.81 -12.31 -11.25
C GLU A 211 10.32 -13.34 -10.25
N ASN A 212 9.98 -13.18 -8.96
CA ASN A 212 10.37 -14.06 -7.86
C ASN A 212 9.25 -15.01 -7.42
N ALA A 213 8.08 -14.94 -8.05
CA ALA A 213 6.96 -15.84 -7.78
C ALA A 213 7.30 -17.34 -7.93
N PRO A 214 8.15 -17.79 -8.90
CA PRO A 214 8.56 -19.18 -8.99
C PRO A 214 9.30 -19.68 -7.74
N VAL A 215 10.18 -18.84 -7.16
CA VAL A 215 10.94 -19.16 -5.94
C VAL A 215 10.00 -19.29 -4.74
N ARG A 216 9.03 -18.38 -4.63
CA ARG A 216 8.02 -18.43 -3.56
C ARG A 216 7.23 -19.74 -3.56
N LYS A 217 6.83 -20.20 -4.76
CA LYS A 217 6.13 -21.48 -4.94
C LYS A 217 7.04 -22.67 -4.66
N LEU A 218 8.27 -22.65 -5.19
CA LEU A 218 9.23 -23.75 -5.06
C LEU A 218 9.52 -24.11 -3.60
N PHE A 219 9.67 -23.11 -2.73
CA PHE A 219 9.97 -23.31 -1.31
C PHE A 219 8.73 -23.21 -0.40
N ASN A 220 7.51 -23.17 -0.96
CA ASN A 220 6.26 -23.05 -0.22
C ASN A 220 6.28 -21.96 0.87
N LEU A 221 6.69 -20.75 0.50
CA LEU A 221 6.86 -19.65 1.46
C LEU A 221 5.49 -19.06 1.82
N THR A 222 4.99 -19.45 3.00
CA THR A 222 3.69 -19.03 3.55
C THR A 222 3.80 -17.96 4.64
N GLY A 223 4.98 -17.75 5.21
CA GLY A 223 5.27 -16.74 6.23
C GLY A 223 6.54 -15.96 5.94
N PHE A 224 6.71 -14.79 6.57
CA PHE A 224 7.90 -13.94 6.40
C PHE A 224 8.37 -13.34 7.74
N PRO A 225 9.70 -13.24 7.98
CA PRO A 225 10.77 -13.77 7.13
C PRO A 225 10.84 -15.30 7.22
N THR A 226 11.25 -15.95 6.13
CA THR A 226 11.65 -17.36 6.14
C THR A 226 13.13 -17.45 5.81
N LEU A 227 13.87 -18.16 6.64
CA LEU A 227 15.30 -18.39 6.47
C LEU A 227 15.55 -19.82 6.04
N ILE A 228 16.25 -20.00 4.93
CA ILE A 228 16.57 -21.33 4.41
C ILE A 228 18.08 -21.45 4.24
N TYR A 229 18.63 -22.52 4.81
CA TYR A 229 20.03 -22.88 4.69
C TYR A 229 20.26 -23.72 3.44
N PHE A 230 21.24 -23.30 2.65
CA PHE A 230 21.72 -23.95 1.45
C PHE A 230 23.17 -24.37 1.63
N GLU A 231 23.50 -25.55 1.15
CA GLU A 231 24.86 -26.07 1.17
C GLU A 231 25.09 -26.84 -0.13
N ASN A 232 26.23 -26.60 -0.79
CA ASN A 232 26.53 -27.19 -2.10
C ASN A 232 25.41 -26.94 -3.13
N GLY A 233 24.80 -25.76 -3.09
CA GLY A 233 23.72 -25.36 -3.99
C GLY A 233 22.36 -26.02 -3.71
N LYS A 234 22.24 -26.85 -2.67
CA LYS A 234 21.02 -27.58 -2.33
C LYS A 234 20.40 -27.03 -1.06
N MET A 235 19.08 -26.90 -1.06
CA MET A 235 18.31 -26.64 0.15
C MET A 235 18.54 -27.77 1.15
N ARG A 236 18.94 -27.42 2.38
CA ARG A 236 19.13 -28.38 3.47
C ARG A 236 18.00 -28.34 4.47
N MET A 237 17.72 -27.17 5.01
CA MET A 237 16.72 -26.98 6.06
C MET A 237 16.27 -25.54 6.16
N THR A 238 15.09 -25.35 6.76
CA THR A 238 14.65 -24.03 7.25
C THR A 238 15.32 -23.77 8.59
N TYR A 239 15.82 -22.54 8.79
CA TYR A 239 16.37 -22.10 10.06
C TYR A 239 15.25 -21.66 10.99
N GLU A 240 15.19 -22.26 12.18
CA GLU A 240 14.16 -22.03 13.20
C GLU A 240 14.72 -21.48 14.52
N GLY A 241 16.00 -21.12 14.54
CA GLY A 241 16.67 -20.57 15.72
C GLY A 241 16.29 -19.12 16.03
N GLU A 242 16.99 -18.53 17.00
CA GLU A 242 16.80 -17.13 17.36
C GLU A 242 17.21 -16.17 16.25
N ASN A 243 16.55 -15.01 16.18
CA ASN A 243 16.80 -14.03 15.11
C ASN A 243 17.92 -13.04 15.46
N THR A 244 18.82 -13.39 16.37
CA THR A 244 19.92 -12.53 16.84
C THR A 244 21.18 -12.74 16.01
N LYS A 245 22.05 -11.73 15.97
CA LYS A 245 23.34 -11.81 15.26
C LYS A 245 24.13 -13.07 15.69
N ASP A 246 24.31 -13.27 16.99
CA ASP A 246 25.13 -14.37 17.52
C ASP A 246 24.53 -15.74 17.21
N ALA A 247 23.21 -15.91 17.25
CA ALA A 247 22.56 -17.17 16.91
C ALA A 247 22.66 -17.52 15.42
N LEU A 248 22.62 -16.51 14.55
CA LEU A 248 22.81 -16.69 13.10
C LEU A 248 24.25 -17.09 12.78
N VAL A 249 25.23 -16.41 13.39
CA VAL A 249 26.66 -16.72 13.24
C VAL A 249 26.94 -18.14 13.75
N ALA A 250 26.50 -18.47 14.97
CA ALA A 250 26.70 -19.79 15.57
C ALA A 250 26.13 -20.92 14.69
N PHE A 251 24.94 -20.72 14.14
CA PHE A 251 24.33 -21.69 13.22
C PHE A 251 25.14 -21.85 11.92
N MET A 252 25.59 -20.75 11.32
CA MET A 252 26.37 -20.83 10.08
C MET A 252 27.71 -21.52 10.29
N LEU A 253 28.35 -21.33 11.45
CA LEU A 253 29.60 -22.00 11.80
C LEU A 253 29.42 -23.49 12.13
N ASN A 254 28.24 -23.88 12.60
CA ASN A 254 27.96 -25.28 12.94
C ASN A 254 26.49 -25.66 12.65
N PRO A 255 26.11 -25.84 11.37
CA PRO A 255 24.71 -26.05 10.96
C PRO A 255 24.17 -27.45 11.34
N ASN A 256 25.05 -28.37 11.75
CA ASN A 256 24.68 -29.71 12.20
C ASN A 256 24.11 -29.70 13.63
N VAL A 257 24.39 -28.65 14.40
CA VAL A 257 23.74 -28.44 15.69
C VAL A 257 22.37 -27.85 15.41
N LYS A 258 21.32 -28.58 15.79
CA LYS A 258 19.96 -28.03 15.72
C LYS A 258 19.97 -26.68 16.43
N PRO A 259 19.57 -25.58 15.74
CA PRO A 259 19.48 -24.27 16.39
C PRO A 259 18.68 -24.43 17.67
N THR A 260 19.12 -23.78 18.74
CA THR A 260 18.32 -23.67 19.97
C THR A 260 16.93 -23.18 19.53
N PRO A 261 15.88 -23.99 19.69
CA PRO A 261 14.54 -23.55 19.35
C PRO A 261 14.28 -22.26 20.13
N LYS A 262 13.67 -21.25 19.50
CA LYS A 262 13.20 -20.07 20.23
C LYS A 262 12.57 -20.55 21.54
N PRO A 263 12.99 -20.03 22.71
CA PRO A 263 12.37 -20.42 23.97
C PRO A 263 10.87 -20.28 23.78
N LYS A 264 10.16 -21.41 23.83
CA LYS A 264 8.70 -21.34 23.88
C LYS A 264 8.42 -20.61 25.17
N GLU A 265 7.78 -19.45 25.07
CA GLU A 265 7.29 -18.77 26.27
C GLU A 265 6.60 -19.81 27.14
N PRO A 266 6.90 -19.85 28.45
CA PRO A 266 6.19 -20.71 29.36
C PRO A 266 4.69 -20.52 29.13
N ASP A 267 3.97 -21.63 29.15
CA ASP A 267 2.51 -21.57 29.05
C ASP A 267 2.00 -20.56 30.06
N TRP A 268 1.16 -19.62 29.63
CA TRP A 268 0.64 -18.61 30.53
C TRP A 268 -0.11 -19.25 31.69
N SER A 269 -0.79 -20.38 31.44
CA SER A 269 -1.48 -21.15 32.47
C SER A 269 -0.56 -21.82 33.50
N ALA A 270 0.75 -21.86 33.27
CA ALA A 270 1.72 -22.40 34.22
C ALA A 270 2.16 -21.37 35.27
N ASP A 271 1.77 -20.10 35.15
CA ASP A 271 2.06 -19.09 36.17
C ASP A 271 1.11 -19.21 37.36
N THR A 272 1.57 -19.83 38.44
CA THR A 272 0.78 -20.04 39.66
C THR A 272 0.63 -18.78 40.51
N ASN A 273 1.32 -17.68 40.17
CA ASN A 273 1.21 -16.40 40.88
C ASN A 273 0.26 -15.41 40.17
N SER A 274 -0.43 -15.85 39.12
CA SER A 274 -1.37 -15.03 38.36
C SER A 274 -2.74 -14.97 39.04
N GLU A 275 -3.34 -13.78 39.10
CA GLU A 275 -4.74 -13.59 39.48
C GLU A 275 -5.72 -13.91 38.33
N ILE A 276 -5.20 -14.33 37.17
CA ILE A 276 -6.00 -14.71 36.01
C ILE A 276 -6.42 -16.17 36.12
N VAL A 277 -7.71 -16.43 35.97
CA VAL A 277 -8.23 -17.80 35.93
C VAL A 277 -8.08 -18.37 34.53
N HIS A 278 -7.23 -19.41 34.40
CA HIS A 278 -7.03 -20.12 33.15
C HIS A 278 -8.10 -21.18 32.93
N LEU A 279 -8.92 -20.98 31.91
CA LEU A 279 -10.04 -21.87 31.60
C LEU A 279 -9.66 -22.93 30.57
N THR A 280 -10.17 -24.14 30.80
CA THR A 280 -10.14 -25.27 29.88
C THR A 280 -11.58 -25.68 29.53
N THR A 281 -11.75 -26.62 28.60
CA THR A 281 -13.08 -27.15 28.27
C THR A 281 -13.88 -27.62 29.49
N GLN A 282 -13.23 -28.23 30.48
CA GLN A 282 -13.91 -28.73 31.69
C GLN A 282 -14.25 -27.62 32.68
N GLY A 283 -13.38 -26.61 32.81
CA GLY A 283 -13.54 -25.53 33.80
C GLY A 283 -14.32 -24.31 33.29
N PHE A 284 -14.56 -24.20 31.99
CA PHE A 284 -15.14 -23.00 31.38
C PHE A 284 -16.54 -22.67 31.93
N GLU A 285 -17.52 -23.56 31.75
CA GLU A 285 -18.89 -23.25 32.17
C GLU A 285 -19.07 -23.10 33.69
N PRO A 286 -18.47 -23.97 34.54
CA PRO A 286 -18.55 -23.79 35.99
C PRO A 286 -18.01 -22.44 36.46
N ALA A 287 -16.79 -22.07 36.03
CA ALA A 287 -16.14 -20.83 36.44
C ALA A 287 -16.96 -19.58 36.05
N LEU A 288 -17.66 -19.62 34.91
CA LEU A 288 -18.48 -18.50 34.49
C LEU A 288 -19.82 -18.39 35.24
N LYS A 289 -20.38 -19.50 35.73
CA LYS A 289 -21.66 -19.52 36.45
C LYS A 289 -21.51 -19.01 37.89
N ASP A 290 -20.39 -19.33 38.52
CA ASP A 290 -20.13 -18.97 39.92
C ASP A 290 -19.85 -17.46 40.08
N GLU A 291 -19.46 -16.80 38.99
CA GLU A 291 -19.13 -15.38 38.97
C GLU A 291 -20.20 -14.50 38.31
N LYS A 292 -20.51 -13.38 38.95
CA LYS A 292 -21.51 -12.42 38.45
C LYS A 292 -21.06 -11.72 37.16
N SER A 293 -19.76 -11.53 37.01
CA SER A 293 -19.13 -10.70 35.98
C SER A 293 -17.78 -11.31 35.61
N VAL A 294 -17.63 -11.79 34.37
CA VAL A 294 -16.38 -12.40 33.90
C VAL A 294 -15.99 -11.83 32.55
N LEU A 295 -14.73 -11.42 32.45
CA LEU A 295 -14.11 -11.05 31.18
C LEU A 295 -13.15 -12.16 30.77
N VAL A 296 -13.37 -12.75 29.60
CA VAL A 296 -12.55 -13.87 29.10
C VAL A 296 -11.71 -13.41 27.91
N MET A 297 -10.39 -13.54 28.02
CA MET A 297 -9.44 -13.34 26.94
C MET A 297 -9.18 -14.65 26.19
N PHE A 298 -9.70 -14.74 24.97
CA PHE A 298 -9.36 -15.80 24.03
C PHE A 298 -8.07 -15.44 23.31
N TYR A 299 -7.00 -16.21 23.53
CA TYR A 299 -5.67 -15.92 23.02
C TYR A 299 -5.05 -17.09 22.25
N ALA A 300 -3.92 -16.80 21.60
CA ALA A 300 -3.05 -17.79 20.99
C ALA A 300 -1.59 -17.51 21.40
N PRO A 301 -0.78 -18.52 21.78
CA PRO A 301 0.59 -18.31 22.28
C PRO A 301 1.52 -17.61 21.29
N TRP A 302 1.29 -17.79 19.99
CA TRP A 302 2.08 -17.17 18.91
C TRP A 302 1.60 -15.75 18.55
N CYS A 303 0.48 -15.28 19.10
CA CYS A 303 -0.07 -13.98 18.75
C CYS A 303 0.64 -12.83 19.48
N GLY A 304 1.37 -12.00 18.73
CA GLY A 304 2.07 -10.84 19.29
C GLY A 304 1.16 -9.79 19.93
N HIS A 305 -0.10 -9.65 19.48
CA HIS A 305 -1.07 -8.77 20.15
C HIS A 305 -1.50 -9.34 21.51
N CYS A 306 -1.61 -10.67 21.65
CA CYS A 306 -1.89 -11.31 22.93
C CYS A 306 -0.73 -11.11 23.90
N LYS A 307 0.51 -11.31 23.42
CA LYS A 307 1.72 -11.11 24.23
C LYS A 307 1.84 -9.69 24.79
N ARG A 308 1.44 -8.68 24.00
CA ARG A 308 1.42 -7.28 24.47
C ARG A 308 0.28 -6.98 25.45
N MET A 309 -0.86 -7.64 25.29
CA MET A 309 -2.02 -7.43 26.16
C MET A 309 -1.91 -8.20 27.49
N LYS A 310 -1.22 -9.35 27.50
CA LYS A 310 -0.99 -10.18 28.69
C LYS A 310 -0.56 -9.38 29.93
N PRO A 311 0.53 -8.57 29.91
CA PRO A 311 0.93 -7.81 31.09
C PRO A 311 -0.10 -6.77 31.53
N GLU A 312 -0.83 -6.14 30.60
CA GLU A 312 -1.92 -5.22 30.94
C GLU A 312 -3.11 -5.95 31.57
N TYR A 313 -3.39 -7.17 31.12
CA TYR A 313 -4.48 -8.01 31.63
C TYR A 313 -4.16 -8.52 33.05
N GLU A 314 -2.93 -8.97 33.30
CA GLU A 314 -2.44 -9.38 34.62
C GLU A 314 -2.44 -8.19 35.60
N LYS A 315 -1.95 -7.03 35.15
CA LYS A 315 -1.99 -5.79 35.92
C LYS A 315 -3.42 -5.40 36.29
N ALA A 316 -4.36 -5.49 35.35
CA ALA A 316 -5.78 -5.22 35.64
C ALA A 316 -6.34 -6.17 36.70
N ALA A 317 -5.99 -7.46 36.67
CA ALA A 317 -6.44 -8.42 37.67
C ALA A 317 -5.92 -8.08 39.08
N LEU A 318 -4.63 -7.71 39.18
CA LEU A 318 -4.03 -7.24 40.43
C LEU A 318 -4.71 -5.96 40.94
N GLU A 319 -4.96 -4.99 40.06
CA GLU A 319 -5.67 -3.76 40.41
C GLU A 319 -7.13 -4.01 40.82
N MET A 320 -7.82 -4.96 40.18
CA MET A 320 -9.18 -5.35 40.57
C MET A 320 -9.20 -5.95 41.97
N LYS A 321 -8.27 -6.86 42.26
CA LYS A 321 -8.11 -7.46 43.59
C LYS A 321 -7.79 -6.42 44.66
N HIS A 322 -6.83 -5.53 44.40
CA HIS A 322 -6.42 -4.50 45.35
C HIS A 322 -7.55 -3.49 45.65
N ASN A 323 -8.36 -3.16 44.65
CA ASN A 323 -9.43 -2.16 44.78
C ASN A 323 -10.81 -2.79 45.03
N ASN A 324 -10.89 -4.10 45.32
CA ASN A 324 -12.14 -4.85 45.51
C ASN A 324 -13.17 -4.64 44.38
N VAL A 325 -12.70 -4.58 43.13
CA VAL A 325 -13.59 -4.51 41.96
C VAL A 325 -14.21 -5.89 41.74
N PRO A 326 -15.55 -6.01 41.71
CA PRO A 326 -16.20 -7.31 41.60
C PRO A 326 -16.01 -7.93 40.20
N GLY A 327 -15.92 -9.25 40.17
CA GLY A 327 -15.79 -10.05 38.95
C GLY A 327 -14.42 -10.65 38.74
N MET A 328 -14.29 -11.39 37.66
CA MET A 328 -13.13 -12.23 37.37
C MET A 328 -12.56 -11.92 35.98
N LEU A 329 -11.22 -11.88 35.90
CA LEU A 329 -10.52 -11.93 34.62
C LEU A 329 -10.05 -13.36 34.36
N ALA A 330 -10.46 -13.90 33.23
CA ALA A 330 -10.12 -15.25 32.80
C ALA A 330 -9.42 -15.24 31.44
N ALA A 331 -8.65 -16.28 31.16
CA ALA A 331 -7.95 -16.49 29.90
C ALA A 331 -8.14 -17.91 29.38
N LEU A 332 -8.29 -18.06 28.07
CA LEU A 332 -8.41 -19.36 27.40
C LEU A 332 -7.54 -19.40 26.14
N ASP A 333 -6.69 -20.42 26.06
CA ASP A 333 -5.91 -20.72 24.86
C ASP A 333 -6.82 -21.38 23.82
N ALA A 334 -7.32 -20.59 22.88
CA ALA A 334 -8.22 -21.05 21.84
C ALA A 334 -7.52 -21.97 20.81
N THR A 335 -6.19 -22.05 20.83
CA THR A 335 -5.44 -23.02 20.00
C THR A 335 -5.45 -24.42 20.58
N LYS A 336 -5.68 -24.54 21.90
CA LYS A 336 -5.87 -25.83 22.59
C LYS A 336 -7.35 -26.18 22.75
N GLU A 337 -8.22 -25.16 22.84
CA GLU A 337 -9.65 -25.31 23.10
C GLU A 337 -10.50 -24.80 21.89
N PRO A 338 -10.36 -25.40 20.69
CA PRO A 338 -10.97 -24.88 19.47
C PRO A 338 -12.51 -24.93 19.52
N THR A 339 -13.09 -25.91 20.21
CA THR A 339 -14.55 -26.06 20.36
C THR A 339 -15.20 -24.88 21.06
N ILE A 340 -14.56 -24.36 22.13
CA ILE A 340 -15.01 -23.15 22.82
C ILE A 340 -14.81 -21.92 21.94
N GLY A 341 -13.64 -21.83 21.27
CA GLY A 341 -13.36 -20.74 20.32
C GLY A 341 -14.43 -20.63 19.22
N GLU A 342 -14.82 -21.77 18.64
CA GLU A 342 -15.89 -21.87 17.63
C GLU A 342 -17.26 -21.50 18.20
N LYS A 343 -17.63 -22.05 19.37
CA LYS A 343 -18.90 -21.75 20.07
C LYS A 343 -19.13 -20.24 20.22
N TYR A 344 -18.09 -19.50 20.56
CA TYR A 344 -18.17 -18.03 20.74
C TYR A 344 -17.67 -17.24 19.53
N LYS A 345 -17.50 -17.87 18.36
CA LYS A 345 -17.15 -17.24 17.08
C LYS A 345 -15.87 -16.40 17.13
N VAL A 346 -14.82 -16.92 17.78
CA VAL A 346 -13.50 -16.29 17.84
C VAL A 346 -12.84 -16.35 16.46
N LYS A 347 -12.73 -15.19 15.79
CA LYS A 347 -12.15 -15.06 14.44
C LYS A 347 -10.72 -14.52 14.42
N GLY A 348 -10.23 -14.05 15.56
CA GLY A 348 -8.92 -13.43 15.69
C GLY A 348 -8.50 -13.26 17.15
N TYR A 349 -7.22 -12.96 17.36
CA TYR A 349 -6.62 -12.93 18.69
C TYR A 349 -5.93 -11.59 18.99
N PRO A 350 -6.04 -11.06 20.22
CA PRO A 350 -6.94 -11.53 21.27
C PRO A 350 -8.40 -11.15 20.95
N SER A 351 -9.34 -12.01 21.34
CA SER A 351 -10.77 -11.67 21.41
C SER A 351 -11.18 -11.63 22.87
N ILE A 352 -11.79 -10.53 23.31
CA ILE A 352 -12.25 -10.38 24.69
C ILE A 352 -13.76 -10.46 24.71
N LYS A 353 -14.31 -11.33 25.55
CA LYS A 353 -15.75 -11.57 25.63
C LYS A 353 -16.24 -11.42 27.05
N TYR A 354 -17.34 -10.71 27.22
CA TYR A 354 -17.95 -10.49 28.51
C TYR A 354 -19.08 -11.50 28.78
N PHE A 355 -19.08 -12.04 29.99
CA PHE A 355 -20.07 -12.98 30.51
C PHE A 355 -20.63 -12.46 31.82
N SER A 356 -21.91 -12.70 32.04
CA SER A 356 -22.56 -12.41 33.32
C SER A 356 -23.44 -13.58 33.70
N TYR A 357 -23.22 -14.14 34.90
CA TYR A 357 -23.89 -15.35 35.41
C TYR A 357 -23.86 -16.51 34.41
N GLY A 358 -22.69 -16.80 33.83
CA GLY A 358 -22.50 -17.86 32.84
C GLY A 358 -23.00 -17.54 31.42
N VAL A 359 -23.68 -16.41 31.22
CA VAL A 359 -24.29 -16.05 29.94
C VAL A 359 -23.40 -15.06 29.18
N TYR A 360 -23.01 -15.42 27.96
CA TYR A 360 -22.33 -14.51 27.03
C TYR A 360 -23.21 -13.28 26.74
N LYS A 361 -22.62 -12.09 26.83
CA LYS A 361 -23.31 -10.83 26.54
C LYS A 361 -22.83 -10.23 25.23
N PHE A 362 -21.57 -9.82 25.16
CA PHE A 362 -21.01 -9.12 23.99
C PHE A 362 -19.46 -9.18 23.98
N ASP A 363 -18.90 -8.76 22.85
CA ASP A 363 -17.45 -8.58 22.68
C ASP A 363 -16.99 -7.25 23.26
N VAL A 364 -15.80 -7.24 23.87
CA VAL A 364 -15.22 -6.05 24.49
C VAL A 364 -13.93 -5.68 23.76
N ASN A 365 -13.72 -4.37 23.54
CA ASN A 365 -12.50 -3.86 22.90
C ASN A 365 -11.72 -2.93 23.84
N VAL A 366 -11.22 -3.50 24.94
CA VAL A 366 -10.32 -2.82 25.88
C VAL A 366 -8.99 -3.59 25.93
N ARG A 367 -7.86 -2.87 26.01
CA ARG A 367 -6.52 -3.49 25.97
C ARG A 367 -5.56 -2.96 27.03
N GLU A 368 -5.87 -1.83 27.65
CA GLU A 368 -5.07 -1.19 28.70
C GLU A 368 -5.64 -1.55 30.07
N ALA A 369 -4.77 -1.72 31.07
CA ALA A 369 -5.17 -2.18 32.39
C ALA A 369 -6.25 -1.29 33.02
N SER A 370 -6.06 0.03 32.99
CA SER A 370 -7.00 1.01 33.54
C SER A 370 -8.39 0.92 32.90
N LYS A 371 -8.45 0.67 31.59
CA LYS A 371 -9.71 0.53 30.83
C LYS A 371 -10.41 -0.80 31.09
N ILE A 372 -9.65 -1.86 31.33
CA ILE A 372 -10.20 -3.15 31.77
C ILE A 372 -10.84 -2.99 33.16
N VAL A 373 -10.13 -2.36 34.10
CA VAL A 373 -10.65 -2.12 35.46
C VAL A 373 -11.88 -1.20 35.44
N GLU A 374 -11.85 -0.12 34.66
CA GLU A 374 -13.00 0.78 34.46
C GLU A 374 -14.22 0.02 33.91
N PHE A 375 -14.03 -0.81 32.89
CA PHE A 375 -15.08 -1.66 32.34
C PHE A 375 -15.64 -2.63 33.38
N MET A 376 -14.79 -3.29 34.17
CA MET A 376 -15.23 -4.28 35.16
C MET A 376 -16.00 -3.67 36.33
N ARG A 377 -15.80 -2.38 36.64
CA ARG A 377 -16.59 -1.66 37.65
C ARG A 377 -18.05 -1.45 37.22
N ASP A 378 -18.28 -1.19 35.94
CA ASP A 378 -19.61 -0.93 35.38
C ASP A 378 -19.73 -1.53 33.97
N PRO A 379 -19.89 -2.86 33.86
CA PRO A 379 -19.90 -3.56 32.58
C PRO A 379 -21.14 -3.17 31.78
N LYS A 380 -20.95 -2.30 30.80
CA LYS A 380 -21.98 -1.89 29.85
C LYS A 380 -21.62 -2.38 28.47
N GLU A 381 -22.63 -2.83 27.74
CA GLU A 381 -22.47 -3.10 26.32
C GLU A 381 -21.93 -1.82 25.67
N PRO A 382 -20.75 -1.86 25.03
CA PRO A 382 -20.29 -0.71 24.27
C PRO A 382 -21.39 -0.37 23.28
N PRO A 383 -21.70 0.92 23.05
CA PRO A 383 -22.75 1.30 22.13
C PRO A 383 -22.53 0.54 20.83
N PRO A 384 -23.60 -0.04 20.23
CA PRO A 384 -23.46 -0.78 19.00
C PRO A 384 -22.67 0.09 18.01
N PRO A 385 -21.76 -0.50 17.21
CA PRO A 385 -21.10 0.26 16.17
C PRO A 385 -22.19 1.02 15.41
N PRO A 386 -21.98 2.31 15.10
CA PRO A 386 -22.99 3.10 14.42
C PRO A 386 -23.51 2.28 13.23
N PRO A 387 -24.83 2.22 13.01
CA PRO A 387 -25.38 1.48 11.90
C PRO A 387 -24.63 1.87 10.64
N PRO A 388 -24.38 0.93 9.70
CA PRO A 388 -23.66 1.22 8.48
C PRO A 388 -24.18 2.54 7.92
N GLU A 389 -23.30 3.52 7.72
CA GLU A 389 -23.69 4.82 7.15
C GLU A 389 -24.54 4.52 5.92
N LYS A 390 -25.74 5.12 5.84
CA LYS A 390 -26.60 4.99 4.65
C LYS A 390 -25.74 5.26 3.42
N SER A 391 -25.90 4.45 2.38
CA SER A 391 -25.19 4.74 1.14
C SER A 391 -25.69 6.08 0.60
N TRP A 392 -24.85 6.80 -0.15
CA TRP A 392 -25.24 8.11 -0.70
C TRP A 392 -26.52 8.02 -1.56
N GLU A 393 -26.77 6.88 -2.20
CA GLU A 393 -28.00 6.62 -2.98
C GLU A 393 -29.27 6.53 -2.12
N GLU A 394 -29.15 6.26 -0.82
CA GLU A 394 -30.27 6.10 0.12
C GLU A 394 -30.49 7.34 1.00
N GLU A 395 -29.79 8.45 0.71
CA GLU A 395 -29.95 9.71 1.42
C GLU A 395 -31.08 10.54 0.83
N ASP A 396 -31.85 11.20 1.72
CA ASP A 396 -33.09 11.87 1.32
C ASP A 396 -32.84 13.09 0.40
N ASP A 397 -31.64 13.66 0.42
CA ASP A 397 -31.27 14.85 -0.36
C ASP A 397 -30.59 14.53 -1.70
N SER A 398 -30.36 13.25 -2.03
CA SER A 398 -29.60 12.82 -3.20
C SER A 398 -30.45 12.41 -4.41
N SER A 399 -31.76 12.67 -4.38
CA SER A 399 -32.71 12.27 -5.44
C SER A 399 -32.31 12.76 -6.84
N GLU A 400 -31.68 13.93 -6.93
CA GLU A 400 -31.28 14.55 -8.20
C GLU A 400 -29.87 14.12 -8.67
N VAL A 401 -29.18 13.29 -7.88
CA VAL A 401 -27.93 12.65 -8.28
C VAL A 401 -28.23 11.27 -8.87
N HIS A 402 -27.84 11.05 -10.12
CA HIS A 402 -28.03 9.76 -10.76
C HIS A 402 -26.92 8.77 -10.38
N PHE A 403 -27.26 7.75 -9.59
CA PHE A 403 -26.36 6.65 -9.27
C PHE A 403 -26.37 5.62 -10.40
N LEU A 404 -25.26 5.52 -11.14
CA LEU A 404 -25.19 4.69 -12.35
C LEU A 404 -24.16 3.56 -12.23
N ASN A 405 -24.46 2.46 -12.92
CA ASN A 405 -23.62 1.27 -13.02
C ASN A 405 -23.20 1.01 -14.47
N ASP A 406 -22.42 -0.04 -14.70
CA ASP A 406 -21.92 -0.42 -16.03
C ASP A 406 -23.01 -0.51 -17.11
N LYS A 407 -24.23 -0.92 -16.75
CA LYS A 407 -25.35 -1.12 -17.68
C LYS A 407 -26.07 0.18 -18.02
N THR A 408 -26.24 1.07 -17.04
CA THR A 408 -27.04 2.30 -17.18
C THR A 408 -26.19 3.53 -17.56
N PHE A 409 -24.88 3.49 -17.30
CA PHE A 409 -23.98 4.62 -17.52
C PHE A 409 -24.04 5.15 -18.96
N SER A 410 -23.79 4.28 -19.94
CA SER A 410 -23.67 4.71 -21.34
C SER A 410 -25.01 5.16 -21.93
N SER A 411 -26.11 4.50 -21.58
CA SER A 411 -27.42 4.85 -22.14
C SER A 411 -27.92 6.19 -21.58
N THR A 412 -27.70 6.46 -20.28
CA THR A 412 -28.06 7.73 -19.64
C THR A 412 -27.24 8.91 -20.17
N LEU A 413 -25.90 8.78 -20.21
CA LEU A 413 -25.04 9.89 -20.64
C LEU A 413 -25.22 10.27 -22.11
N LYS A 414 -25.62 9.34 -22.98
CA LYS A 414 -25.95 9.65 -24.40
C LYS A 414 -27.14 10.59 -24.56
N ARG A 415 -28.04 10.66 -23.58
CA ARG A 415 -29.25 11.51 -23.61
C ARG A 415 -29.04 12.88 -22.96
N LYS A 416 -27.93 13.07 -22.25
CA LYS A 416 -27.64 14.30 -21.50
C LYS A 416 -26.66 15.17 -22.28
N LYS A 417 -27.03 16.42 -22.52
CA LYS A 417 -26.17 17.40 -23.20
C LYS A 417 -24.95 17.71 -22.34
N HIS A 418 -25.15 17.82 -21.03
CA HIS A 418 -24.12 18.13 -20.05
C HIS A 418 -24.28 17.15 -18.89
N ALA A 419 -23.24 16.39 -18.57
CA ALA A 419 -23.25 15.51 -17.41
C ALA A 419 -21.94 15.59 -16.64
N LEU A 420 -21.98 15.90 -15.35
CA LEU A 420 -20.81 15.81 -14.49
C LEU A 420 -20.87 14.50 -13.72
N VAL A 421 -19.83 13.68 -13.86
CA VAL A 421 -19.76 12.35 -13.25
C VAL A 421 -18.71 12.35 -12.13
N MET A 422 -19.12 12.00 -10.92
CA MET A 422 -18.26 11.79 -9.76
C MET A 422 -18.01 10.30 -9.54
N PHE A 423 -16.79 9.86 -9.82
CA PHE A 423 -16.30 8.53 -9.47
C PHE A 423 -15.74 8.57 -8.05
N TYR A 424 -16.34 7.81 -7.12
CA TYR A 424 -16.06 7.92 -5.69
C TYR A 424 -15.88 6.57 -5.00
N ALA A 425 -15.38 6.61 -3.77
CA ALA A 425 -15.40 5.48 -2.84
C ALA A 425 -15.99 5.94 -1.49
N PRO A 426 -16.89 5.17 -0.84
CA PRO A 426 -17.57 5.60 0.39
C PRO A 426 -16.64 5.94 1.55
N TRP A 427 -15.49 5.27 1.65
CA TRP A 427 -14.48 5.48 2.69
C TRP A 427 -13.55 6.67 2.42
N CYS A 428 -13.62 7.30 1.25
CA CYS A 428 -12.70 8.38 0.89
C CYS A 428 -13.12 9.70 1.54
N GLY A 429 -12.26 10.26 2.41
CA GLY A 429 -12.51 11.54 3.08
C GLY A 429 -12.76 12.71 2.10
N HIS A 430 -12.05 12.78 0.97
CA HIS A 430 -12.30 13.83 -0.03
C HIS A 430 -13.65 13.67 -0.75
N CYS A 431 -14.12 12.44 -0.95
CA CYS A 431 -15.46 12.17 -1.48
C CYS A 431 -16.53 12.62 -0.49
N LYS A 432 -16.35 12.30 0.80
CA LYS A 432 -17.28 12.72 1.87
C LYS A 432 -17.44 14.24 1.92
N HIS A 433 -16.36 15.02 1.73
CA HIS A 433 -16.43 16.48 1.69
C HIS A 433 -17.05 17.03 0.38
N THR A 434 -16.82 16.38 -0.76
CA THR A 434 -17.30 16.88 -2.08
C THR A 434 -18.77 16.57 -2.31
N LYS A 435 -19.24 15.46 -1.74
CA LYS A 435 -20.60 14.93 -1.86
C LYS A 435 -21.72 15.95 -1.55
N PRO A 436 -21.72 16.68 -0.42
CA PRO A 436 -22.81 17.64 -0.14
C PRO A 436 -22.85 18.77 -1.18
N GLU A 437 -21.69 19.29 -1.60
CA GLU A 437 -21.59 20.35 -2.61
C GLU A 437 -22.05 19.88 -3.99
N PHE A 438 -21.72 18.63 -4.35
CA PHE A 438 -22.14 18.00 -5.59
C PHE A 438 -23.66 17.76 -5.63
N THR A 439 -24.22 17.30 -4.51
CA THR A 439 -25.67 17.08 -4.34
C THR A 439 -26.43 18.40 -4.39
N ALA A 440 -25.94 19.44 -3.72
CA ALA A 440 -26.52 20.77 -3.78
C ALA A 440 -26.52 21.35 -5.21
N ALA A 441 -25.45 21.14 -5.99
CA ALA A 441 -25.40 21.55 -7.39
C ALA A 441 -26.38 20.76 -8.28
N ALA A 442 -26.56 19.46 -8.02
CA ALA A 442 -27.56 18.64 -8.70
C ALA A 442 -28.97 19.18 -8.46
N ASN A 443 -29.32 19.43 -7.20
CA ASN A 443 -30.61 19.98 -6.80
C ASN A 443 -30.85 21.38 -7.40
N ALA A 444 -29.81 22.22 -7.50
CA ALA A 444 -29.93 23.55 -8.08
C ALA A 444 -30.14 23.55 -9.61
N LEU A 445 -29.76 22.47 -10.31
CA LEU A 445 -29.87 22.34 -11.77
C LEU A 445 -30.89 21.28 -12.21
N GLN A 446 -31.73 20.81 -11.29
CA GLN A 446 -32.72 19.74 -11.53
C GLN A 446 -33.73 20.08 -12.65
N ASP A 447 -34.08 21.36 -12.80
CA ASP A 447 -35.07 21.82 -13.79
C ASP A 447 -34.55 21.82 -15.23
N ASP A 448 -33.24 21.68 -15.48
CA ASP A 448 -32.70 21.52 -16.84
C ASP A 448 -32.57 20.04 -17.21
N PRO A 449 -33.50 19.47 -18.01
CA PRO A 449 -33.47 18.04 -18.34
C PRO A 449 -32.25 17.63 -19.17
N ARG A 450 -31.51 18.60 -19.73
CA ARG A 450 -30.30 18.37 -20.52
C ARG A 450 -29.06 18.20 -19.65
N VAL A 451 -29.12 18.63 -18.38
CA VAL A 451 -28.06 18.54 -17.38
C VAL A 451 -28.24 17.26 -16.54
N ALA A 452 -27.14 16.71 -16.03
CA ALA A 452 -27.13 15.61 -15.09
C ALA A 452 -25.91 15.66 -14.17
N PHE A 453 -26.14 15.34 -12.90
CA PHE A 453 -25.09 15.00 -11.95
C PHE A 453 -25.16 13.49 -11.72
N VAL A 454 -24.03 12.82 -11.85
CA VAL A 454 -23.95 11.35 -11.84
C VAL A 454 -22.92 10.92 -10.81
N ALA A 455 -23.24 9.93 -10.00
CA ALA A 455 -22.32 9.31 -9.07
C ALA A 455 -22.07 7.84 -9.44
N VAL A 456 -20.81 7.41 -9.36
CA VAL A 456 -20.40 6.01 -9.59
C VAL A 456 -19.55 5.55 -8.41
N ASP A 457 -20.04 4.56 -7.68
CA ASP A 457 -19.30 3.90 -6.59
C ASP A 457 -18.29 2.90 -7.18
N CYS A 458 -17.01 3.27 -7.17
CA CYS A 458 -15.94 2.45 -7.70
C CYS A 458 -15.59 1.23 -6.85
N THR A 459 -16.10 1.15 -5.61
CA THR A 459 -15.98 -0.06 -4.79
C THR A 459 -16.95 -1.15 -5.26
N LYS A 460 -18.04 -0.77 -5.94
CA LYS A 460 -19.02 -1.67 -6.55
C LYS A 460 -18.79 -1.85 -8.06
N HIS A 461 -18.31 -0.82 -8.76
CA HIS A 461 -18.18 -0.76 -10.22
C HIS A 461 -16.74 -0.55 -10.69
N ALA A 462 -15.81 -1.38 -10.20
CA ALA A 462 -14.38 -1.24 -10.49
C ALA A 462 -14.04 -1.27 -11.99
N ALA A 463 -14.74 -2.07 -12.79
CA ALA A 463 -14.53 -2.15 -14.24
C ALA A 463 -14.90 -0.84 -14.96
N LEU A 464 -16.04 -0.23 -14.60
CA LEU A 464 -16.44 1.08 -15.10
C LEU A 464 -15.40 2.16 -14.78
N CYS A 465 -14.94 2.18 -13.54
CA CYS A 465 -13.96 3.15 -13.08
C CYS A 465 -12.60 2.96 -13.77
N ALA A 466 -12.15 1.71 -13.94
CA ALA A 466 -10.94 1.39 -14.70
C ALA A 466 -11.05 1.82 -16.17
N LYS A 467 -12.21 1.62 -16.80
CA LYS A 467 -12.49 2.04 -18.19
C LYS A 467 -12.32 3.55 -18.38
N TYR A 468 -12.71 4.35 -17.40
CA TYR A 468 -12.54 5.81 -17.41
C TYR A 468 -11.23 6.27 -16.74
N ASN A 469 -10.29 5.35 -16.52
CA ASN A 469 -8.95 5.61 -15.97
C ASN A 469 -8.97 6.34 -14.61
N VAL A 470 -9.97 6.02 -13.77
CA VAL A 470 -10.08 6.53 -12.40
C VAL A 470 -8.99 5.89 -11.54
N ARG A 471 -8.10 6.71 -10.98
CA ARG A 471 -6.92 6.28 -10.20
C ARG A 471 -6.85 6.85 -8.79
N GLY A 472 -7.78 7.75 -8.47
CA GLY A 472 -7.93 8.37 -7.16
C GLY A 472 -9.38 8.83 -7.01
N TYR A 473 -9.77 9.14 -5.77
CA TYR A 473 -11.14 9.54 -5.48
C TYR A 473 -11.18 10.89 -4.76
N PRO A 474 -12.17 11.75 -5.04
CA PRO A 474 -13.08 11.66 -6.19
C PRO A 474 -12.37 12.07 -7.48
N THR A 475 -12.67 11.37 -8.57
CA THR A 475 -12.38 11.83 -9.94
C THR A 475 -13.67 12.36 -10.55
N LEU A 476 -13.66 13.61 -11.02
CA LEU A 476 -14.79 14.27 -11.64
C LEU A 476 -14.54 14.39 -13.15
N ILE A 477 -15.47 13.89 -13.95
CA ILE A 477 -15.35 13.91 -15.41
C ILE A 477 -16.64 14.46 -15.98
N TYR A 478 -16.51 15.50 -16.80
CA TYR A 478 -17.61 16.07 -17.56
C TYR A 478 -17.79 15.32 -18.89
N PHE A 479 -19.04 15.08 -19.25
CA PHE A 479 -19.47 14.47 -20.49
C PHE A 479 -20.46 15.35 -21.25
N SER A 480 -20.36 15.35 -22.57
CA SER A 480 -21.41 15.84 -23.47
C SER A 480 -21.87 14.74 -24.41
N TYR A 481 -23.13 14.31 -24.29
CA TYR A 481 -23.72 13.21 -25.06
C TYR A 481 -22.88 11.93 -25.07
N LEU A 482 -22.11 11.67 -23.99
CA LEU A 482 -21.07 10.63 -23.88
C LEU A 482 -19.90 10.74 -24.88
N LYS A 483 -19.98 11.62 -25.88
CA LYS A 483 -18.99 11.75 -26.96
C LYS A 483 -17.80 12.59 -26.54
N THR A 484 -18.07 13.73 -25.92
CA THR A 484 -17.03 14.61 -25.38
C THR A 484 -16.80 14.24 -23.93
N GLN A 485 -15.53 14.06 -23.55
CA GLN A 485 -15.11 13.78 -22.19
C GLN A 485 -14.03 14.79 -21.82
N LEU A 486 -14.22 15.52 -20.71
CA LEU A 486 -13.25 16.47 -20.17
C LEU A 486 -13.07 16.21 -18.69
N GLU A 487 -11.82 16.19 -18.22
CA GLU A 487 -11.55 16.14 -16.77
C GLU A 487 -12.00 17.46 -16.12
N TYR A 488 -12.76 17.35 -15.03
CA TYR A 488 -13.16 18.50 -14.24
C TYR A 488 -12.06 18.86 -13.24
N ASN A 489 -11.43 20.01 -13.46
CA ASN A 489 -10.36 20.55 -12.62
C ASN A 489 -10.76 21.85 -11.89
N GLY A 490 -12.06 22.15 -11.83
CA GLY A 490 -12.61 23.33 -11.15
C GLY A 490 -12.67 23.17 -9.63
N GLY A 491 -13.17 24.20 -8.94
CA GLY A 491 -13.42 24.14 -7.49
C GLY A 491 -14.49 23.10 -7.14
N ARG A 492 -14.55 22.68 -5.88
CA ARG A 492 -15.44 21.59 -5.43
C ARG A 492 -16.62 22.11 -4.58
N THR A 493 -16.97 23.38 -4.73
CA THR A 493 -18.19 23.94 -4.13
C THR A 493 -19.36 23.84 -5.11
N SER A 494 -20.58 23.90 -4.59
CA SER A 494 -21.82 23.87 -5.37
C SER A 494 -21.83 24.98 -6.42
N LYS A 495 -21.37 26.18 -6.05
CA LYS A 495 -21.26 27.33 -6.97
C LYS A 495 -20.30 27.04 -8.12
N ASP A 496 -19.17 26.38 -7.87
CA ASP A 496 -18.19 26.05 -8.90
C ASP A 496 -18.78 25.04 -9.89
N PHE A 497 -19.44 24.00 -9.39
CA PHE A 497 -20.10 23.00 -10.22
C PHE A 497 -21.21 23.61 -11.09
N ILE A 498 -22.05 24.46 -10.51
CA ILE A 498 -23.12 25.15 -11.23
C ILE A 498 -22.53 26.05 -12.33
N ALA A 499 -21.51 26.85 -11.99
CA ALA A 499 -20.87 27.74 -12.96
C ALA A 499 -20.27 26.95 -14.13
N TYR A 500 -19.60 25.83 -13.85
CA TYR A 500 -19.03 24.97 -14.88
C TYR A 500 -20.11 24.32 -15.76
N MET A 501 -21.20 23.84 -15.17
CA MET A 501 -22.27 23.16 -15.91
C MET A 501 -23.11 24.13 -16.76
N ASN A 502 -23.21 25.40 -16.36
CA ASN A 502 -23.86 26.45 -17.14
C ASN A 502 -23.01 26.92 -18.32
N ASN A 503 -21.69 26.88 -18.20
CA ASN A 503 -20.78 27.30 -19.25
C ASN A 503 -19.59 26.33 -19.41
N PRO A 504 -19.85 25.08 -19.84
CA PRO A 504 -18.79 24.10 -19.97
C PRO A 504 -17.92 24.44 -21.20
N PRO A 505 -16.59 24.29 -21.09
CA PRO A 505 -15.67 24.59 -22.19
C PRO A 505 -16.01 23.78 -23.46
N SER A 506 -15.91 24.41 -24.62
CA SER A 506 -16.21 23.77 -25.90
C SER A 506 -15.03 22.90 -26.35
N SER A 507 -15.29 21.86 -27.14
CA SER A 507 -14.22 21.01 -27.70
C SER A 507 -13.27 21.76 -28.65
N LYS A 508 -13.57 23.01 -29.04
CA LYS A 508 -12.73 23.84 -29.91
C LYS A 508 -11.68 24.64 -29.15
N ASP A 509 -11.84 24.86 -27.84
CA ASP A 509 -10.92 25.69 -27.06
C ASP A 509 -9.65 24.94 -26.60
N HIS A 510 -9.50 23.65 -26.98
CA HIS A 510 -8.34 22.82 -26.68
C HIS A 510 -7.37 22.64 -27.86
N SER A 511 -7.63 23.25 -29.03
CA SER A 511 -6.66 23.25 -30.15
C SER A 511 -5.68 24.43 -30.15
N GLU A 512 -5.76 25.34 -29.17
CA GLU A 512 -4.85 26.49 -29.04
C GLU A 512 -4.16 26.62 -27.66
N LEU A 513 -4.00 25.51 -26.92
CA LEU A 513 -3.23 25.51 -25.66
C LEU A 513 -2.22 24.36 -25.57
#